data_AF-A0AAD3TAG7-F1
#
_entry.id   AF-A0AAD3TAG7-F1
#
_cell.length_a   1.000
_cell.length_b   1.000
_cell.length_c   1.000
_cell.angle_alpha   90.00
_cell.angle_beta   90.00
_cell.angle_gamma   90.00
#
_symmetry.space_group_name_H-M   'P 1'
#
loop_
_entity.id
_entity.type
_entity.pdbx_description
1 polymer ?
#
loop_
_entity_poly.entity_id
_entity_poly.type
_entity_poly.pdbx_seq_one_letter_code
_entity_poly.pdbx_strand_id
1 'polypeptide(L)'
;MKSFRAFAFLGAGISGLPSFVTISHYSNETEHGLECPNYPWLYKGILSLYDHGFSPTKDEVKAMVAQIEVVDGPNDEGAMFTCPGKLSDSFPQPYANEQATKFATGGAYPPNLIITKARHNAEPEMEEWTTHPKGQKKQ
;
A
#
# COMPACT_ATOMS: atom_id res chain seq x y z
N MET A 1 -31.78 25.63 55.82
CA MET A 1 -30.77 24.53 55.84
C MET A 1 -30.93 23.76 54.53
N LYS A 2 -30.35 24.21 53.41
CA LYS A 2 -29.01 23.89 52.86
C LYS A 2 -28.74 22.38 52.66
N SER A 3 -29.47 21.65 51.80
CA SER A 3 -28.98 20.32 51.37
C SER A 3 -29.50 19.71 50.05
N PHE A 4 -30.23 20.42 49.18
CA PHE A 4 -30.76 19.80 47.95
C PHE A 4 -29.89 19.95 46.69
N ARG A 5 -28.70 20.55 46.78
CA ARG A 5 -27.79 20.73 45.62
C ARG A 5 -26.78 19.61 45.41
N ALA A 6 -26.74 18.59 46.26
CA ALA A 6 -25.71 17.55 46.21
C ALA A 6 -26.03 16.35 45.31
N PHE A 7 -27.28 16.17 44.85
CA PHE A 7 -27.67 14.99 44.07
C PHE A 7 -27.52 15.12 42.54
N ALA A 8 -27.24 16.31 42.02
CA ALA A 8 -27.10 16.52 40.57
C ALA A 8 -25.76 16.03 39.99
N PHE A 9 -24.73 15.81 40.82
CA PHE A 9 -23.39 15.41 40.35
C PHE A 9 -23.15 13.89 40.32
N LEU A 10 -24.04 13.07 40.90
CA LEU A 10 -23.92 11.60 40.88
C LEU A 10 -24.66 10.93 39.70
N GLY A 11 -25.50 11.68 38.97
CA GLY A 11 -26.24 11.16 37.80
C GLY A 11 -25.51 11.27 36.45
N ALA A 12 -24.43 12.05 36.39
CA ALA A 12 -23.67 12.27 35.15
C ALA A 12 -22.30 11.55 35.11
N GLY A 13 -21.89 10.89 36.20
CA GLY A 13 -20.57 10.28 36.33
C GLY A 13 -20.46 8.82 35.88
N ILE A 14 -21.58 8.06 35.89
CA ILE A 14 -21.54 6.61 35.69
C ILE A 14 -21.97 6.19 34.26
N SER A 15 -22.68 7.03 33.50
CA SER A 15 -23.04 6.75 32.10
C SER A 15 -21.91 6.98 31.09
N GLY A 16 -20.84 7.70 31.49
CA GLY A 16 -19.67 7.95 30.64
C GLY A 16 -18.71 6.76 30.53
N LEU A 17 -18.59 5.95 31.58
CA LEU A 17 -17.66 4.81 31.62
C LEU A 17 -18.02 3.65 30.68
N PRO A 18 -19.29 3.18 30.56
CA PRO A 18 -19.62 2.12 29.60
C PRO A 18 -19.59 2.61 28.15
N SER A 19 -19.86 3.91 27.92
CA SER A 19 -19.76 4.53 26.61
C SER A 19 -18.31 4.59 26.12
N PHE A 20 -17.36 4.88 27.01
CA PHE A 20 -15.93 4.89 26.69
C PHE A 20 -15.37 3.48 26.39
N VAL A 21 -15.81 2.45 27.12
CA VAL A 21 -15.39 1.06 26.85
C VAL A 21 -15.85 0.58 25.47
N THR A 22 -17.09 0.91 25.07
CA THR A 22 -17.63 0.51 23.78
C THR A 22 -16.94 1.24 22.62
N ILE A 23 -16.64 2.53 22.79
CA ILE A 23 -15.86 3.30 21.80
C ILE A 23 -14.43 2.75 21.69
N SER A 24 -13.79 2.39 22.80
CA SER A 24 -12.42 1.82 22.79
C SER A 24 -12.36 0.46 22.08
N HIS A 25 -13.37 -0.39 22.28
CA HIS A 25 -13.47 -1.69 21.61
C HIS A 25 -13.75 -1.54 20.11
N TYR A 26 -14.67 -0.64 19.74
CA TYR A 26 -14.98 -0.35 18.34
C TYR A 26 -13.78 0.25 17.59
N SER A 27 -13.02 1.15 18.24
CA SER A 27 -11.80 1.72 17.65
C SER A 27 -10.74 0.66 17.40
N ASN A 28 -10.52 -0.29 18.32
CA ASN A 28 -9.53 -1.35 18.14
C ASN A 28 -9.80 -2.19 16.86
N GLU A 29 -11.07 -2.54 16.62
CA GLU A 29 -11.48 -3.28 15.41
C GLU A 29 -11.22 -2.49 14.11
N THR A 30 -11.35 -1.16 14.16
CA THR A 30 -11.06 -0.31 12.99
C THR A 30 -9.56 -0.04 12.77
N GLU A 31 -8.75 -0.03 13.84
CA GLU A 31 -7.31 0.25 13.75
C GLU A 31 -6.49 -0.98 13.31
N HIS A 32 -6.87 -2.19 13.73
CA HIS A 32 -6.13 -3.41 13.38
C HIS A 32 -6.40 -3.91 11.95
N GLY A 33 -7.43 -3.39 11.29
CA GLY A 33 -7.85 -3.84 9.96
C GLY A 33 -8.54 -5.21 10.00
N LEU A 34 -9.28 -5.53 8.95
CA LEU A 34 -9.89 -6.85 8.80
C LEU A 34 -8.78 -7.88 8.59
N GLU A 35 -8.87 -9.03 9.27
CA GLU A 35 -7.95 -10.14 9.03
C GLU A 35 -8.06 -10.63 7.58
N CYS A 36 -6.92 -10.77 6.91
CA CYS A 36 -6.90 -11.19 5.51
C CYS A 36 -7.28 -12.68 5.38
N PRO A 37 -8.16 -13.05 4.44
CA PRO A 37 -8.49 -14.44 4.18
C PRO A 37 -7.28 -15.19 3.59
N ASN A 38 -7.22 -16.49 3.87
CA ASN A 38 -6.14 -17.34 3.39
C ASN A 38 -6.41 -17.87 1.97
N TYR A 39 -5.83 -17.24 0.95
CA TYR A 39 -5.97 -17.70 -0.43
C TYR A 39 -5.03 -18.89 -0.77
N PRO A 40 -5.52 -19.89 -1.52
CA PRO A 40 -4.75 -21.07 -1.93
C PRO A 40 -3.91 -20.79 -3.18
N TRP A 41 -2.87 -19.97 -3.05
CA TRP A 41 -1.93 -19.69 -4.16
C TRP A 41 -1.26 -20.96 -4.67
N LEU A 42 -1.07 -21.05 -6.00
CA LEU A 42 -0.42 -22.19 -6.63
C LEU A 42 0.97 -22.43 -6.04
N TYR A 43 1.75 -21.39 -5.76
CA TYR A 43 3.13 -21.45 -5.26
C TYR A 43 3.26 -21.58 -3.74
N LYS A 44 2.17 -21.79 -2.99
CA LYS A 44 2.20 -21.81 -1.51
C LYS A 44 2.79 -23.08 -0.89
N GLY A 45 2.99 -24.15 -1.67
CA GLY A 45 3.57 -25.41 -1.22
C GLY A 45 5.10 -25.40 -1.17
N ILE A 46 5.71 -26.24 -0.33
CA ILE A 46 7.18 -26.33 -0.15
C ILE A 46 7.92 -26.58 -1.48
N LEU A 47 7.34 -27.40 -2.36
CA LEU A 47 7.89 -27.75 -3.66
C LEU A 47 7.13 -27.09 -4.82
N SER A 48 6.20 -26.19 -4.52
CA SER A 48 5.43 -25.54 -5.56
C SER A 48 6.20 -24.35 -6.11
N LEU A 49 6.26 -24.24 -7.44
CA LEU A 49 6.95 -23.16 -8.14
C LEU A 49 5.97 -22.05 -8.50
N TYR A 50 6.52 -20.87 -8.74
CA TYR A 50 5.78 -19.77 -9.35
C TYR A 50 5.27 -20.14 -10.75
N ASP A 51 4.11 -19.61 -11.13
CA ASP A 51 3.59 -19.77 -12.48
C ASP A 51 4.30 -18.77 -13.42
N HIS A 52 5.00 -19.30 -14.41
CA HIS A 52 5.81 -18.54 -15.35
C HIS A 52 5.08 -18.20 -16.65
N GLY A 53 3.73 -18.25 -16.66
CA GLY A 53 2.88 -18.00 -17.83
C GLY A 53 3.23 -16.76 -18.68
N PHE A 54 3.94 -15.78 -18.10
CA PHE A 54 4.64 -14.73 -18.83
C PHE A 54 6.15 -14.73 -18.53
N SER A 55 6.96 -15.15 -19.50
CA SER A 55 8.43 -15.13 -19.43
C SER A 55 8.99 -14.58 -20.75
N PRO A 56 9.26 -13.26 -20.84
CA PRO A 56 9.68 -12.66 -22.10
C PRO A 56 11.09 -13.11 -22.51
N THR A 57 11.29 -13.29 -23.80
CA THR A 57 12.60 -13.57 -24.39
C THR A 57 13.50 -12.33 -24.34
N LYS A 58 14.82 -12.52 -24.48
CA LYS A 58 15.78 -11.40 -24.43
C LYS A 58 15.48 -10.30 -25.47
N ASP A 59 14.99 -10.70 -26.65
CA ASP A 59 14.66 -9.76 -27.72
C ASP A 59 13.38 -8.98 -27.42
N GLU A 60 12.39 -9.62 -26.80
CA GLU A 60 11.17 -8.95 -26.31
C GLU A 60 11.50 -7.94 -25.21
N VAL A 61 12.33 -8.32 -24.23
CA VAL A 61 12.77 -7.40 -23.17
C VAL A 61 13.52 -6.22 -23.78
N LYS A 62 14.41 -6.45 -24.75
CA LYS A 62 15.11 -5.37 -25.46
C LYS A 62 14.15 -4.44 -26.18
N ALA A 63 13.10 -4.97 -26.81
CA ALA A 63 12.07 -4.17 -27.46
C ALA A 63 11.21 -3.37 -26.47
N MET A 64 10.93 -3.91 -25.28
CA MET A 64 10.21 -3.20 -24.21
C MET A 64 11.05 -2.08 -23.61
N VAL A 65 12.34 -2.34 -23.38
CA VAL A 65 13.26 -1.37 -22.78
C VAL A 65 13.59 -0.23 -23.75
N ALA A 66 13.67 -0.51 -25.06
CA ALA A 66 13.90 0.51 -26.08
C ALA A 66 12.76 1.54 -26.19
N GLN A 67 11.56 1.25 -25.66
CA GLN A 67 10.43 2.19 -25.63
C GLN A 67 10.58 3.25 -24.54
N ILE A 68 11.48 3.04 -23.58
CA ILE A 68 11.70 3.95 -22.45
C ILE A 68 12.89 4.86 -22.79
N GLU A 69 12.69 6.16 -22.64
CA GLU A 69 13.75 7.16 -22.75
C GLU A 69 14.44 7.33 -21.40
N VAL A 70 15.76 7.22 -21.39
CA VAL A 70 16.61 7.39 -20.21
C VAL A 70 17.58 8.53 -20.47
N VAL A 71 17.71 9.44 -19.50
CA VAL A 71 18.72 10.50 -19.54
C VAL A 71 20.08 9.89 -19.21
N ASP A 72 21.00 9.92 -20.19
CA ASP A 72 22.36 9.40 -20.08
C ASP A 72 23.35 10.57 -19.89
N GLY A 73 24.61 10.26 -19.56
CA GLY A 73 25.62 11.22 -19.10
C GLY A 73 25.95 12.38 -20.06
N PRO A 74 26.80 13.32 -19.63
CA PRO A 74 27.20 14.44 -20.47
C PRO A 74 27.99 13.95 -21.69
N ASN A 75 27.60 14.45 -22.88
CA ASN A 75 28.34 14.23 -24.11
C ASN A 75 29.65 15.04 -24.13
N ASP A 76 30.41 14.94 -25.22
CA ASP A 76 31.70 15.66 -25.38
C ASP A 76 31.56 17.20 -25.33
N GLU A 77 30.32 17.72 -25.45
CA GLU A 77 29.98 19.14 -25.34
C GLU A 77 29.49 19.53 -23.92
N GLY A 78 29.40 18.57 -23.00
CA GLY A 78 28.94 18.76 -21.63
C GLY A 78 27.42 18.81 -21.46
N ALA A 79 26.64 18.49 -22.49
CA ALA A 79 25.18 18.43 -22.45
C ALA A 79 24.67 17.01 -22.16
N MET A 80 23.63 16.89 -21.32
CA MET A 80 22.94 15.62 -21.06
C MET A 80 22.09 15.24 -22.28
N PHE A 81 22.08 13.96 -22.67
CA PHE A 81 21.28 13.47 -23.80
C PHE A 81 20.31 12.37 -23.38
N THR A 82 19.22 12.20 -24.11
CA THR A 82 18.29 11.08 -23.94
C THR A 82 18.65 9.95 -24.89
N CYS A 83 18.67 8.73 -24.37
CA CYS A 83 18.91 7.53 -25.15
C CYS A 83 17.83 6.47 -24.91
N PRO A 84 17.60 5.57 -25.88
CA PRO A 84 16.76 4.41 -25.64
C PRO A 84 17.38 3.56 -24.54
N GLY A 85 16.52 3.03 -23.66
CA GLY A 85 16.96 2.24 -22.52
C GLY A 85 17.81 1.03 -22.91
N LYS A 86 18.68 0.61 -21.99
CA LYS A 86 19.54 -0.58 -22.05
C LYS A 86 19.05 -1.62 -21.04
N LEU A 87 19.33 -2.89 -21.29
CA LEU A 87 18.92 -4.00 -20.38
C LEU A 87 19.50 -3.89 -18.96
N SER A 88 20.57 -3.12 -18.78
CA SER A 88 21.19 -2.84 -17.49
C SER A 88 20.49 -1.73 -16.71
N ASP A 89 19.61 -0.97 -17.34
CA ASP A 89 18.96 0.17 -16.71
C ASP A 89 17.88 -0.28 -15.73
N SER A 90 17.74 0.48 -14.65
CA SER A 90 16.70 0.24 -13.65
C SER A 90 15.33 0.70 -14.16
N PHE A 91 14.26 0.18 -13.57
CA PHE A 91 12.92 0.66 -13.90
C PHE A 91 12.79 2.17 -13.62
N PRO A 92 12.21 2.95 -14.56
CA PRO A 92 12.03 4.37 -14.37
C PRO A 92 11.06 4.61 -13.21
N GLN A 93 11.39 5.59 -12.36
CA GLN A 93 10.46 6.01 -11.32
C GLN A 93 9.32 6.83 -11.95
N PRO A 94 8.06 6.63 -11.52
CA PRO A 94 6.92 7.35 -12.09
C PRO A 94 6.94 8.85 -11.80
N TYR A 95 7.63 9.26 -10.73
CA TYR A 95 7.74 10.65 -10.30
C TYR A 95 9.21 10.99 -9.99
N ALA A 96 9.59 12.24 -10.22
CA ALA A 96 10.96 12.71 -10.02
C ALA A 96 11.39 12.75 -8.55
N ASN A 97 10.46 12.99 -7.63
CA ASN A 97 10.73 13.05 -6.19
C ASN A 97 9.46 12.83 -5.35
N GLU A 98 9.64 12.67 -4.04
CA GLU A 98 8.55 12.43 -3.08
C GLU A 98 7.51 13.57 -3.04
N GLN A 99 7.93 14.82 -3.20
CA GLN A 99 7.04 15.98 -3.15
C GLN A 99 6.10 16.02 -4.37
N ALA A 100 6.63 15.73 -5.56
CA ALA A 100 5.87 15.59 -6.79
C ALA A 100 4.87 14.45 -6.68
N THR A 101 5.28 13.34 -6.08
CA THR A 101 4.39 12.21 -5.81
C THR A 101 3.25 12.61 -4.88
N LYS A 102 3.54 13.21 -3.72
CA LYS A 102 2.52 13.66 -2.77
C LYS A 102 1.58 14.70 -3.40
N PHE A 103 2.09 15.60 -4.23
CA PHE A 103 1.25 16.56 -4.94
C PHE A 103 0.27 15.87 -5.90
N ALA A 104 0.75 14.89 -6.68
CA ALA A 104 -0.07 14.17 -7.66
C ALA A 104 -1.16 13.27 -7.04
N THR A 105 -0.93 12.75 -5.83
CA THR A 105 -1.80 11.77 -5.16
C THR A 105 -2.67 12.35 -4.03
N GLY A 106 -2.69 13.68 -3.86
CA GLY A 106 -3.47 14.32 -2.80
C GLY A 106 -2.86 14.21 -1.40
N GLY A 107 -1.53 14.12 -1.30
CA GLY A 107 -0.75 14.14 -0.06
C GLY A 107 -0.16 12.78 0.35
N ALA A 108 -0.57 11.68 -0.27
CA ALA A 108 -0.15 10.34 0.07
C ALA A 108 1.12 9.90 -0.69
N TYR A 109 2.10 9.31 -0.01
CA TYR A 109 3.28 8.78 -0.69
C TYR A 109 3.13 7.26 -0.93
N PRO A 110 2.93 6.79 -2.19
CA PRO A 110 2.95 5.38 -2.51
C PRO A 110 4.36 4.82 -2.26
N PRO A 111 4.50 3.78 -1.41
CA PRO A 111 5.79 3.15 -1.15
C PRO A 111 6.28 2.38 -2.39
N ASN A 112 7.58 2.06 -2.41
CA ASN A 112 8.16 1.21 -3.44
C ASN A 112 7.53 -0.20 -3.44
N LEU A 113 7.51 -0.87 -4.59
CA LEU A 113 6.77 -2.11 -4.87
C LEU A 113 7.35 -3.38 -4.22
N ILE A 114 8.15 -3.27 -3.17
CA ILE A 114 8.63 -4.42 -2.34
C ILE A 114 7.58 -4.74 -1.24
N ILE A 115 6.31 -4.55 -1.58
CA ILE A 115 5.18 -4.56 -0.65
C ILE A 115 4.85 -5.96 -0.12
N THR A 116 5.12 -7.01 -0.92
CA THR A 116 4.91 -8.41 -0.52
C THR A 116 5.72 -8.82 0.71
N LYS A 117 6.92 -8.25 0.88
CA LYS A 117 7.80 -8.51 2.03
C LYS A 117 7.71 -7.44 3.11
N ALA A 118 7.33 -6.22 2.75
CA ALA A 118 7.27 -5.10 3.68
C ALA A 118 6.05 -5.14 4.62
N ARG A 119 4.99 -5.88 4.27
CA ARG A 119 3.77 -6.01 5.07
C ARG A 119 3.57 -7.44 5.56
N HIS A 120 2.90 -7.57 6.71
CA HIS A 120 2.44 -8.87 7.20
C HIS A 120 1.27 -9.34 6.33
N ASN A 121 1.29 -10.60 5.88
CA ASN A 121 0.25 -11.18 5.01
C ASN A 121 -0.06 -10.33 3.77
N ALA A 122 0.96 -9.73 3.17
CA ALA A 122 0.81 -8.78 2.08
C ALA A 122 0.11 -9.35 0.84
N GLU A 123 0.42 -10.59 0.43
CA GLU A 123 -0.18 -11.21 -0.76
C GLU A 123 -1.71 -11.34 -0.69
N PRO A 124 -2.29 -11.98 0.35
CA PRO A 124 -3.74 -12.04 0.48
C PRO A 124 -4.36 -10.67 0.72
N GLU A 125 -3.68 -9.75 1.43
CA GLU A 125 -4.16 -8.38 1.63
C GLU A 125 -4.29 -7.64 0.29
N MET A 126 -3.29 -7.75 -0.59
CA MET A 126 -3.31 -7.10 -1.90
C MET A 126 -4.34 -7.72 -2.84
N GLU A 127 -4.51 -9.05 -2.82
CA GLU A 127 -5.57 -9.70 -3.58
C GLU A 127 -6.95 -9.20 -3.12
N GLU A 128 -7.16 -9.09 -1.81
CA GLU A 128 -8.39 -8.54 -1.27
C GLU A 128 -8.59 -7.08 -1.68
N TRP A 129 -7.56 -6.22 -1.62
CA TRP A 129 -7.70 -4.81 -2.01
C TRP A 129 -7.95 -4.62 -3.51
N THR A 130 -7.38 -5.48 -4.36
CA THR A 130 -7.56 -5.41 -5.82
C THR A 130 -8.91 -5.97 -6.27
N THR A 131 -9.43 -6.99 -5.56
CA THR A 131 -10.73 -7.61 -5.88
C THR A 131 -11.90 -6.90 -5.19
N HIS A 132 -11.69 -6.36 -3.98
CA HIS A 132 -12.68 -5.73 -3.13
C HIS A 132 -12.11 -4.42 -2.54
N PRO A 133 -12.16 -3.29 -3.28
CA PRO A 133 -11.73 -2.00 -2.75
C PRO A 133 -12.52 -1.65 -1.48
N LYS A 134 -11.82 -1.18 -0.44
CA LYS A 134 -12.36 -0.90 0.91
C LYS A 134 -13.74 -0.21 0.84
N GLY A 135 -14.78 -0.89 1.32
CA GLY A 135 -16.15 -0.38 1.37
C GLY A 135 -17.23 -1.36 0.91
N GLN A 136 -16.87 -2.44 0.21
CA GLN A 136 -17.79 -3.51 -0.17
C GLN A 136 -17.64 -4.65 0.85
N LYS A 137 -18.42 -4.61 1.94
CA LYS A 137 -18.54 -5.77 2.84
C LYS A 137 -19.11 -6.93 2.00
N LYS A 138 -18.48 -8.11 2.02
CA LYS A 138 -19.14 -9.35 1.61
C LYS A 138 -20.46 -9.43 2.38
N GLN A 139 -21.58 -9.43 1.65
CA GLN A 139 -22.89 -9.73 2.20
C GLN A 139 -22.93 -11.17 2.71
#